data_AF-A0A211YRG9-F1
#
_entry.id   AF-A0A211YRG9-F1
#
_cell.length_a   1.000
_cell.length_b   1.000
_cell.length_c   1.000
_cell.angle_alpha   90.00
_cell.angle_beta   90.00
_cell.angle_gamma   90.00
#
_symmetry.space_group_name_H-M   'P 1'
#
loop_
_entity.id
_entity.type
_entity.pdbx_description
1 polymer ?
#
loop_
_entity_poly.entity_id
_entity_poly.type
_entity_poly.pdbx_seq_one_letter_code
_entity_poly.pdbx_strand_id
1 'polypeptide(L)'
;MTILVILTVVFAILVVSNLSDKAGPPTESTPEQKLYKVAERLVKTQQVSSIIGGLNYNITRIVPVKLREGEVEKTIWCIRLRLEKSRLVEAEFQHPVTGQHMRAVIWLDTLRVYATEDGELLGIWPELSWPPEEARLDASKLSVADRVRGILAQSTVFSNLLEEPNTTIYLTAVIYDKNHPEGLALLHVNEAGKKYLISVDLATGTIRLTQENPLG
;
A
#
# COMPACT_ATOMS: atom_id res chain seq x y z
N MET A 1 24.77 -19.50 -46.68
CA MET A 1 24.46 -20.33 -45.50
C MET A 1 24.45 -19.44 -44.27
N THR A 2 23.31 -19.39 -43.57
CA THR A 2 23.15 -19.43 -42.10
C THR A 2 24.26 -18.94 -41.13
N ILE A 3 23.81 -18.09 -40.16
CA ILE A 3 24.18 -18.05 -38.71
C ILE A 3 25.56 -17.44 -38.35
N LEU A 4 25.82 -16.73 -37.23
CA LEU A 4 25.08 -15.90 -36.22
C LEU A 4 26.15 -15.40 -35.19
N VAL A 5 25.78 -14.51 -34.25
CA VAL A 5 26.50 -14.15 -32.98
C VAL A 5 27.70 -13.20 -33.17
N ILE A 6 27.90 -12.01 -32.54
CA ILE A 6 27.38 -11.19 -31.40
C ILE A 6 28.52 -10.86 -30.42
N LEU A 7 28.60 -9.57 -30.02
CA LEU A 7 29.41 -8.95 -28.94
C LEU A 7 30.96 -8.97 -29.02
N THR A 8 31.57 -7.80 -28.78
CA THR A 8 32.29 -7.45 -27.51
C THR A 8 33.26 -6.28 -27.73
N VAL A 9 32.95 -5.07 -27.24
CA VAL A 9 33.98 -4.04 -26.91
C VAL A 9 33.46 -3.08 -25.83
N VAL A 10 34.02 -3.13 -24.61
CA VAL A 10 34.50 -1.94 -23.88
C VAL A 10 35.76 -2.36 -23.11
N PHE A 11 36.86 -1.63 -23.32
CA PHE A 11 38.17 -1.86 -22.69
C PHE A 11 38.25 -1.23 -21.29
N ALA A 12 39.07 -1.81 -20.41
CA ALA A 12 39.68 -1.13 -19.26
C ALA A 12 41.06 -0.55 -19.70
N ILE A 13 41.69 0.44 -19.04
CA ILE A 13 42.56 0.28 -17.84
C ILE A 13 43.22 1.64 -17.46
N LEU A 14 43.21 2.01 -16.15
CA LEU A 14 44.24 2.73 -15.32
C LEU A 14 44.78 4.16 -15.76
N VAL A 15 45.44 5.04 -14.95
CA VAL A 15 45.79 5.11 -13.50
C VAL A 15 46.10 6.55 -12.98
N VAL A 16 45.77 6.79 -11.70
CA VAL A 16 46.34 7.67 -10.62
C VAL A 16 47.26 8.88 -10.93
N SER A 17 46.92 10.04 -10.33
CA SER A 17 47.78 10.93 -9.47
C SER A 17 47.03 12.22 -9.07
N ASN A 18 47.32 12.98 -7.99
CA ASN A 18 47.81 12.69 -6.62
C ASN A 18 47.75 14.00 -5.77
N LEU A 19 47.23 13.99 -4.51
CA LEU A 19 47.31 15.03 -3.43
C LEU A 19 46.47 14.54 -2.22
N SER A 20 47.02 14.21 -1.04
CA SER A 20 47.55 15.06 0.05
C SER A 20 46.53 15.42 1.15
N ASP A 21 46.94 15.23 2.40
CA ASP A 21 46.27 15.36 3.70
C ASP A 21 45.03 16.26 3.84
N LYS A 22 43.90 15.64 4.21
CA LYS A 22 43.21 15.81 5.51
C LYS A 22 41.95 14.94 5.57
N ALA A 23 41.64 14.38 6.74
CA ALA A 23 40.30 13.86 7.00
C ALA A 23 39.32 15.05 7.04
N GLY A 24 38.53 15.20 5.98
CA GLY A 24 37.50 16.24 5.90
C GLY A 24 36.34 15.99 6.87
N PRO A 25 35.49 17.00 7.12
CA PRO A 25 34.23 16.80 7.84
C PRO A 25 33.37 15.73 7.14
N PRO A 26 32.44 15.08 7.85
CA PRO A 26 31.68 13.95 7.29
C PRO A 26 31.01 14.34 5.98
N THR A 27 31.31 13.58 4.92
CA THR A 27 30.83 13.81 3.56
C THR A 27 29.33 14.08 3.58
N GLU A 28 28.91 15.22 3.04
CA GLU A 28 27.50 15.58 3.01
C GLU A 28 26.71 14.47 2.31
N SER A 29 25.85 13.79 3.07
CA SER A 29 25.02 12.72 2.52
C SER A 29 24.12 13.30 1.43
N THR A 30 24.04 12.61 0.29
CA THR A 30 23.21 13.04 -0.84
C THR A 30 21.75 13.25 -0.39
N PRO A 31 20.95 14.09 -1.08
CA PRO A 31 19.54 14.29 -0.72
C PRO A 31 18.78 12.96 -0.58
N GLU A 32 19.04 12.01 -1.47
CA GLU A 32 18.49 10.65 -1.38
C GLU A 32 18.91 9.92 -0.09
N GLN A 33 20.20 9.95 0.26
CA GLN A 33 20.70 9.34 1.51
C GLN A 33 20.11 10.02 2.77
N LYS A 34 19.83 11.32 2.74
CA LYS A 34 19.10 12.01 3.81
C LYS A 34 17.68 11.46 3.94
N LEU A 35 16.96 11.32 2.82
CA LEU A 35 15.60 10.81 2.77
C LEU A 35 15.49 9.33 3.19
N TYR A 36 16.46 8.49 2.84
CA TYR A 36 16.51 7.11 3.33
C TYR A 36 16.70 7.06 4.86
N LYS A 37 17.60 7.86 5.44
CA LYS A 37 17.76 7.97 6.91
C LYS A 37 16.49 8.50 7.59
N VAL A 38 15.79 9.44 6.96
CA VAL A 38 14.50 9.94 7.43
C VAL A 38 13.45 8.83 7.43
N ALA A 39 13.35 8.05 6.34
CA ALA A 39 12.47 6.88 6.27
C ALA A 39 12.78 5.83 7.34
N GLU A 40 14.06 5.47 7.52
CA GLU A 40 14.53 4.54 8.57
C GLU A 40 14.27 5.02 10.01
N ARG A 41 14.12 6.34 10.22
CA ARG A 41 13.72 6.92 11.50
C ARG A 41 12.19 6.93 11.66
N LEU A 42 11.45 7.28 10.62
CA LEU A 42 9.98 7.35 10.62
C LEU A 42 9.35 5.99 10.91
N VAL A 43 9.86 4.91 10.33
CA VAL A 43 9.42 3.53 10.61
C VAL A 43 9.63 3.07 12.05
N LYS A 44 10.51 3.75 12.80
CA LYS A 44 10.74 3.50 14.25
C LYS A 44 9.84 4.36 15.15
N THR A 45 9.04 5.27 14.60
CA THR A 45 8.04 6.00 15.39
C THR A 45 6.97 5.04 15.91
N GLN A 46 6.38 5.34 17.07
CA GLN A 46 5.38 4.47 17.68
C GLN A 46 4.17 4.20 16.76
N GLN A 47 3.74 5.20 15.98
CA GLN A 47 2.60 5.11 15.08
C GLN A 47 2.86 4.22 13.85
N VAL A 48 4.04 4.31 13.22
CA VAL A 48 4.37 3.44 12.08
C VAL A 48 4.72 2.04 12.55
N SER A 49 5.48 1.92 13.66
CA SER A 49 5.91 0.63 14.19
C SER A 49 4.78 -0.20 14.78
N SER A 50 3.69 0.39 15.29
CA SER A 50 2.49 -0.36 15.72
C SER A 50 1.74 -0.99 14.54
N ILE A 51 1.72 -0.31 13.38
CA ILE A 51 1.10 -0.81 12.13
C ILE A 51 1.94 -1.93 11.50
N ILE A 52 3.26 -1.72 11.39
CA ILE A 52 4.19 -2.75 10.87
C ILE A 52 4.25 -3.94 11.85
N GLY A 53 4.24 -3.65 13.16
CA GLY A 53 4.18 -4.62 14.25
C GLY A 53 5.32 -5.64 14.20
N GLY A 54 6.55 -5.15 14.02
CA GLY A 54 7.77 -5.97 14.02
C GLY A 54 8.06 -6.76 12.73
N LEU A 55 7.23 -6.65 11.69
CA LEU A 55 7.55 -7.26 10.40
C LEU A 55 8.72 -6.54 9.71
N ASN A 56 9.51 -7.32 8.96
CA ASN A 56 10.45 -6.80 7.98
C ASN A 56 9.70 -6.01 6.89
N TYR A 57 10.33 -4.95 6.42
CA TYR A 57 9.81 -4.08 5.36
C TYR A 57 10.96 -3.65 4.44
N ASN A 58 10.61 -3.35 3.19
CA ASN A 58 11.50 -2.76 2.20
C ASN A 58 10.97 -1.37 1.82
N ILE A 59 11.83 -0.36 1.80
CA ILE A 59 11.51 0.94 1.18
C ILE A 59 11.57 0.72 -0.34
N THR A 60 10.41 0.70 -1.00
CA THR A 60 10.30 0.41 -2.44
C THR A 60 10.29 1.64 -3.32
N ARG A 61 9.94 2.81 -2.75
CA ARG A 61 9.89 4.09 -3.46
C ARG A 61 9.91 5.25 -2.48
N ILE A 62 10.59 6.33 -2.85
CA ILE A 62 10.46 7.65 -2.21
C ILE A 62 10.13 8.63 -3.35
N VAL A 63 9.07 9.44 -3.21
CA VAL A 63 8.72 10.49 -4.18
C VAL A 63 8.31 11.78 -3.48
N PRO A 64 8.65 12.95 -4.06
CA PRO A 64 8.11 14.21 -3.61
C PRO A 64 6.62 14.29 -3.99
N VAL A 65 5.83 14.88 -3.12
CA VAL A 65 4.41 15.17 -3.31
C VAL A 65 4.18 16.63 -2.93
N LYS A 66 3.40 17.34 -3.73
CA LYS A 66 3.04 18.73 -3.43
C LYS A 66 1.82 18.76 -2.52
N LEU A 67 1.97 19.39 -1.37
CA LEU A 67 0.89 19.70 -0.43
C LEU A 67 0.58 21.20 -0.55
N ARG A 68 -0.69 21.54 -0.73
CA ARG A 68 -1.13 22.93 -0.82
C ARG A 68 -1.96 23.29 0.41
N GLU A 69 -1.45 24.24 1.18
CA GLU A 69 -2.09 24.78 2.38
C GLU A 69 -2.49 26.24 2.07
N GLY A 70 -3.70 26.42 1.53
CA GLY A 70 -4.17 27.71 1.03
C GLY A 70 -3.35 28.20 -0.17
N GLU A 71 -2.62 29.30 0.03
CA GLU A 71 -1.72 29.88 -0.99
C GLU A 71 -0.30 29.29 -0.94
N VAL A 72 0.06 28.57 0.12
CA VAL A 72 1.42 28.02 0.29
C VAL A 72 1.50 26.62 -0.30
N GLU A 73 2.47 26.38 -1.19
CA GLU A 73 2.84 25.04 -1.65
C GLU A 73 4.08 24.55 -0.89
N LYS A 74 3.97 23.38 -0.25
CA LYS A 74 5.06 22.68 0.44
C LYS A 74 5.37 21.38 -0.30
N THR A 75 6.65 21.00 -0.35
CA THR A 75 7.06 19.66 -0.79
C THR A 75 7.09 18.75 0.44
N ILE A 76 6.32 17.67 0.40
CA ILE A 76 6.37 16.56 1.36
C ILE A 76 6.86 15.30 0.65
N TRP A 77 7.26 14.28 1.39
CA TRP A 77 7.79 13.03 0.85
C TRP A 77 6.84 11.88 1.14
N CYS A 78 6.45 11.16 0.10
CA CYS A 78 5.71 9.91 0.20
C CYS A 78 6.70 8.74 0.08
N ILE A 79 6.85 8.00 1.18
CA ILE A 79 7.72 6.84 1.32
C ILE A 79 6.84 5.59 1.25
N ARG A 80 7.06 4.72 0.26
CA ARG A 80 6.31 3.48 0.05
C ARG A 80 7.05 2.29 0.64
N LEU A 81 6.55 1.81 1.77
CA LEU A 81 7.04 0.63 2.47
C LEU A 81 6.26 -0.59 2.00
N ARG A 82 6.96 -1.68 1.65
CA ARG A 82 6.36 -2.98 1.39
C ARG A 82 6.79 -3.97 2.46
N LEU A 83 5.83 -4.58 3.14
CA LEU A 83 6.03 -5.62 4.14
C LEU A 83 6.41 -6.93 3.45
N GLU A 84 7.26 -7.74 4.07
CA GLU A 84 7.63 -9.06 3.50
C GLU A 84 6.46 -10.06 3.48
N LYS A 85 5.51 -9.92 4.42
CA LYS A 85 4.27 -10.70 4.46
C LYS A 85 3.08 -9.78 4.69
N SER A 86 1.98 -10.01 3.98
CA SER A 86 0.70 -9.35 4.26
C SER A 86 0.18 -9.74 5.64
N ARG A 87 -0.36 -8.78 6.38
CA ARG A 87 -0.94 -8.99 7.71
C ARG A 87 -2.28 -8.27 7.84
N LEU A 88 -3.18 -8.83 8.65
CA LEU A 88 -4.34 -8.09 9.09
C LEU A 88 -3.91 -7.00 10.10
N VAL A 89 -4.35 -5.77 9.87
CA VAL A 89 -4.14 -4.62 10.75
C VAL A 89 -5.48 -3.96 11.02
N GLU A 90 -5.73 -3.59 12.28
CA GLU A 90 -6.74 -2.60 12.63
C GLU A 90 -6.03 -1.32 13.05
N ALA A 91 -6.29 -0.21 12.34
CA ALA A 91 -5.64 1.07 12.60
C ALA A 91 -6.47 2.26 12.10
N GLU A 92 -6.12 3.44 12.59
CA GLU A 92 -6.56 4.72 12.03
C GLU A 92 -5.54 5.24 11.02
N PHE A 93 -6.03 5.74 9.90
CA PHE A 93 -5.24 6.23 8.77
C PHE A 93 -5.66 7.66 8.41
N GLN A 94 -4.68 8.47 8.04
CA GLN A 94 -4.85 9.86 7.66
C GLN A 94 -4.02 10.14 6.40
N HIS A 95 -4.68 10.56 5.33
CA HIS A 95 -4.03 10.99 4.10
C HIS A 95 -3.82 12.52 4.13
N PRO A 96 -2.60 13.03 4.33
CA PRO A 96 -2.40 14.46 4.59
C PRO A 96 -2.75 15.35 3.39
N VAL A 97 -2.62 14.84 2.17
CA VAL A 97 -2.93 15.61 0.94
C VAL A 97 -4.44 15.72 0.65
N THR A 98 -5.25 14.70 0.96
CA THR A 98 -6.69 14.70 0.66
C THR A 98 -7.55 15.03 1.87
N GLY A 99 -6.96 15.11 3.08
CA GLY A 99 -7.70 15.29 4.32
C GLY A 99 -8.60 14.11 4.67
N GLN A 100 -8.40 12.93 4.06
CA GLN A 100 -9.19 11.74 4.36
C GLN A 100 -8.71 11.10 5.67
N HIS A 101 -9.68 10.78 6.53
CA HIS A 101 -9.50 10.04 7.77
C HIS A 101 -10.39 8.80 7.73
N MET A 102 -9.85 7.64 8.11
CA MET A 102 -10.62 6.41 8.25
C MET A 102 -10.02 5.51 9.34
N ARG A 103 -10.87 4.78 10.05
CA ARG A 103 -10.46 3.55 10.75
C ARG A 103 -10.64 2.39 9.79
N ALA A 104 -9.68 1.49 9.67
CA ALA A 104 -9.84 0.31 8.81
C ALA A 104 -9.29 -0.96 9.45
N VAL A 105 -9.98 -2.06 9.21
CA VAL A 105 -9.49 -3.43 9.39
C VAL A 105 -9.08 -3.93 8.01
N ILE A 106 -7.79 -4.08 7.73
CA ILE A 106 -7.26 -4.26 6.37
C ILE A 106 -6.13 -5.30 6.32
N TRP A 107 -6.13 -6.13 5.28
CA TRP A 107 -4.98 -6.93 4.88
C TRP A 107 -3.94 -6.03 4.20
N LEU A 108 -2.91 -5.68 4.96
CA LEU A 108 -1.88 -4.72 4.59
C LEU A 108 -0.61 -5.45 4.15
N ASP A 109 -0.15 -5.20 2.92
CA ASP A 109 1.23 -5.48 2.50
C ASP A 109 2.05 -4.22 2.17
N THR A 110 1.40 -3.07 1.95
CA THR A 110 2.05 -1.87 1.46
C THR A 110 1.48 -0.63 2.15
N LEU A 111 2.38 0.20 2.68
CA LEU A 111 2.07 1.38 3.48
C LEU A 111 2.75 2.60 2.89
N ARG A 112 2.01 3.69 2.70
CA ARG A 112 2.55 5.02 2.41
C ARG A 112 2.72 5.78 3.71
N VAL A 113 3.94 6.24 3.97
CA VAL A 113 4.29 7.14 5.06
C VAL A 113 4.60 8.50 4.46
N TYR A 114 3.89 9.54 4.91
CA TYR A 114 4.04 10.90 4.44
C TYR A 114 4.79 11.74 5.48
N ALA A 115 5.84 12.44 5.07
CA ALA A 115 6.68 13.20 5.98
C ALA A 115 7.30 14.46 5.37
N THR A 116 7.77 15.37 6.22
CA THR A 116 8.64 16.48 5.78
C THR A 116 10.06 15.99 5.48
N GLU A 117 10.90 16.82 4.85
CA GLU A 117 12.33 16.50 4.65
C GLU A 117 13.09 16.39 5.98
N ASP A 118 12.71 17.20 6.98
CA ASP A 118 13.22 17.09 8.35
C ASP A 118 12.71 15.83 9.08
N GLY A 119 11.77 15.09 8.47
CA GLY A 119 11.24 13.82 8.91
C GLY A 119 10.25 13.91 10.08
N GLU A 120 9.42 14.95 10.08
CA GLU A 120 8.15 15.01 10.81
C GLU A 120 7.13 14.11 10.10
N LEU A 121 6.39 13.29 10.85
CA LEU A 121 5.34 12.42 10.30
C LEU A 121 4.04 13.21 10.10
N LEU A 122 3.56 13.30 8.87
CA LEU A 122 2.34 14.04 8.50
C LEU A 122 1.12 13.13 8.33
N GLY A 123 1.33 11.84 8.07
CA GLY A 123 0.25 10.88 7.94
C GLY A 123 0.69 9.54 7.38
N ILE A 124 -0.24 8.58 7.43
CA ILE A 124 -0.04 7.19 7.02
C ILE A 124 -1.27 6.75 6.25
N TRP A 125 -1.07 6.13 5.09
CA TRP A 125 -2.14 5.63 4.24
C TRP A 125 -1.83 4.22 3.73
N PRO A 126 -2.77 3.26 3.79
CA PRO A 126 -2.56 1.94 3.25
C PRO A 126 -2.72 1.96 1.73
N GLU A 127 -1.97 1.12 1.01
CA GLU A 127 -2.34 0.75 -0.36
C GLU A 127 -3.18 -0.53 -0.31
N LEU A 128 -4.30 -0.55 -1.03
CA LEU A 128 -5.02 -1.80 -1.30
C LEU A 128 -4.15 -2.65 -2.24
N SER A 129 -3.91 -3.89 -1.85
CA SER A 129 -3.23 -4.89 -2.67
C SER A 129 -4.08 -6.15 -2.78
N TRP A 130 -3.61 -7.12 -3.56
CA TRP A 130 -4.26 -8.42 -3.59
C TRP A 130 -4.02 -9.15 -2.26
N PRO A 131 -5.07 -9.51 -1.52
CA PRO A 131 -4.93 -10.07 -0.18
C PRO A 131 -4.49 -11.56 -0.24
N PRO A 132 -4.00 -12.11 0.88
CA PRO A 132 -3.56 -13.51 0.93
C PRO A 132 -4.75 -14.48 1.05
N GLU A 133 -4.48 -15.79 0.95
CA GLU A 133 -5.52 -16.84 1.04
C GLU A 133 -6.30 -16.80 2.36
N GLU A 134 -5.66 -16.39 3.47
CA GLU A 134 -6.32 -16.21 4.77
C GLU A 134 -7.42 -15.12 4.78
N ALA A 135 -7.50 -14.29 3.72
CA ALA A 135 -8.52 -13.26 3.55
C ALA A 135 -9.77 -13.74 2.78
N ARG A 136 -9.77 -14.95 2.23
CA ARG A 136 -10.92 -15.49 1.49
C ARG A 136 -12.21 -15.40 2.31
N LEU A 137 -13.29 -14.93 1.69
CA LEU A 137 -14.54 -14.61 2.37
C LEU A 137 -15.22 -15.84 2.99
N ASP A 138 -15.05 -17.02 2.40
CA ASP A 138 -15.57 -18.30 2.87
C ASP A 138 -14.81 -18.87 4.08
N ALA A 139 -13.52 -18.53 4.22
CA ALA A 139 -12.65 -18.92 5.33
C ALA A 139 -12.41 -17.80 6.37
N SER A 140 -12.91 -16.60 6.11
CA SER A 140 -12.60 -15.40 6.89
C SER A 140 -13.18 -15.48 8.30
N LYS A 141 -12.33 -15.14 9.28
CA LYS A 141 -12.71 -15.03 10.71
C LYS A 141 -13.10 -13.61 11.11
N LEU A 142 -13.21 -12.68 10.14
CA LEU A 142 -13.69 -11.33 10.39
C LEU A 142 -15.18 -11.35 10.73
N SER A 143 -15.58 -10.67 11.79
CA SER A 143 -16.97 -10.66 12.30
C SER A 143 -18.01 -10.19 11.28
N VAL A 144 -17.62 -9.41 10.27
CA VAL A 144 -18.51 -8.95 9.20
C VAL A 144 -18.63 -9.93 8.03
N ALA A 145 -17.81 -10.98 7.96
CA ALA A 145 -17.79 -11.90 6.80
C ALA A 145 -19.16 -12.54 6.55
N ASP A 146 -19.86 -12.98 7.61
CA ASP A 146 -21.19 -13.57 7.51
C ASP A 146 -22.24 -12.56 7.03
N ARG A 147 -22.16 -11.30 7.50
CA ARG A 147 -23.02 -10.20 7.04
C ARG A 147 -22.78 -9.92 5.55
N VAL A 148 -21.52 -9.86 5.12
CA VAL A 148 -21.15 -9.68 3.70
C VAL A 148 -21.69 -10.83 2.85
N ARG A 149 -21.51 -12.10 3.27
CA ARG A 149 -22.04 -13.27 2.55
C ARG A 149 -23.56 -13.21 2.42
N GLY A 150 -24.27 -12.82 3.49
CA GLY A 150 -25.73 -12.62 3.47
C GLY A 150 -26.17 -11.54 2.48
N ILE A 151 -25.47 -10.40 2.44
CA ILE A 151 -25.76 -9.30 1.49
C ILE A 151 -25.51 -9.74 0.04
N LEU A 152 -24.40 -10.43 -0.23
CA LEU A 152 -24.10 -10.96 -1.57
C LEU A 152 -25.16 -11.97 -2.03
N ALA A 153 -25.55 -12.92 -1.17
CA ALA A 153 -26.56 -13.93 -1.48
C ALA A 153 -27.95 -13.34 -1.78
N GLN A 154 -28.27 -12.17 -1.23
CA GLN A 154 -29.52 -11.45 -1.49
C GLN A 154 -29.45 -10.56 -2.75
N SER A 155 -28.28 -10.42 -3.38
CA SER A 155 -28.10 -9.58 -4.55
C SER A 155 -28.55 -10.25 -5.83
N THR A 156 -29.48 -9.64 -6.56
CA THR A 156 -29.90 -10.10 -7.90
C THR A 156 -28.81 -10.04 -8.97
N VAL A 157 -27.69 -9.36 -8.70
CA VAL A 157 -26.56 -9.20 -9.63
C VAL A 157 -25.34 -10.01 -9.18
N PHE A 158 -25.11 -10.11 -7.85
CA PHE A 158 -23.88 -10.68 -7.29
C PHE A 158 -24.08 -12.01 -6.54
N SER A 159 -25.30 -12.54 -6.43
CA SER A 159 -25.57 -13.85 -5.79
C SER A 159 -24.72 -14.97 -6.38
N ASN A 160 -24.62 -15.01 -7.71
CA ASN A 160 -23.95 -16.08 -8.44
C ASN A 160 -22.45 -16.15 -8.09
N LEU A 161 -21.81 -15.05 -7.67
CA LEU A 161 -20.38 -15.06 -7.30
C LEU A 161 -20.06 -16.00 -6.13
N LEU A 162 -21.07 -16.38 -5.32
CA LEU A 162 -20.92 -17.35 -4.23
C LEU A 162 -21.02 -18.81 -4.70
N GLU A 163 -21.57 -19.05 -5.90
CA GLU A 163 -21.87 -20.38 -6.43
C GLU A 163 -21.05 -20.73 -7.69
N GLU A 164 -20.54 -19.72 -8.40
CA GLU A 164 -19.77 -19.88 -9.64
C GLU A 164 -18.46 -20.65 -9.44
N PRO A 165 -18.28 -21.82 -10.08
CA PRO A 165 -17.03 -22.57 -9.99
C PRO A 165 -15.89 -21.76 -10.61
N ASN A 166 -14.75 -21.71 -9.91
CA ASN A 166 -13.58 -20.86 -10.21
C ASN A 166 -13.76 -19.36 -9.91
N THR A 167 -14.75 -18.97 -9.12
CA THR A 167 -14.78 -17.67 -8.45
C THR A 167 -14.12 -17.75 -7.07
N THR A 168 -13.34 -16.76 -6.69
CA THR A 168 -12.80 -16.60 -5.33
C THR A 168 -12.93 -15.15 -4.88
N ILE A 169 -13.60 -14.96 -3.74
CA ILE A 169 -13.86 -13.65 -3.14
C ILE A 169 -12.99 -13.50 -1.88
N TYR A 170 -12.35 -12.35 -1.71
CA TYR A 170 -11.48 -12.05 -0.58
C TYR A 170 -11.92 -10.77 0.13
N LEU A 171 -12.23 -10.87 1.43
CA LEU A 171 -12.52 -9.71 2.27
C LEU A 171 -11.22 -8.98 2.61
N THR A 172 -10.91 -7.96 1.82
CA THR A 172 -9.61 -7.28 1.82
C THR A 172 -9.53 -6.23 2.91
N ALA A 173 -10.59 -5.43 3.05
CA ALA A 173 -10.68 -4.38 4.05
C ALA A 173 -12.12 -4.16 4.52
N VAL A 174 -12.27 -3.58 5.70
CA VAL A 174 -13.51 -2.97 6.20
C VAL A 174 -13.14 -1.55 6.63
N ILE A 175 -13.69 -0.56 5.94
CA ILE A 175 -13.39 0.86 6.16
C ILE A 175 -14.54 1.49 6.95
N TYR A 176 -14.23 2.15 8.05
CA TYR A 176 -15.16 2.90 8.89
C TYR A 176 -14.82 4.39 8.75
N ASP A 177 -15.74 5.16 8.17
CA ASP A 177 -15.66 6.61 8.04
C ASP A 177 -17.01 7.27 8.37
N LYS A 178 -17.09 8.59 8.21
CA LYS A 178 -18.31 9.36 8.50
C LYS A 178 -19.52 9.02 7.61
N ASN A 179 -19.29 8.43 6.44
CA ASN A 179 -20.32 8.05 5.48
C ASN A 179 -20.75 6.59 5.66
N HIS A 180 -19.82 5.75 6.13
CA HIS A 180 -19.99 4.31 6.34
C HIS A 180 -19.71 3.92 7.81
N PRO A 181 -20.51 4.39 8.78
CA PRO A 181 -20.26 4.14 10.21
C PRO A 181 -20.39 2.67 10.61
N GLU A 182 -21.22 1.88 9.90
CA GLU A 182 -21.30 0.42 10.09
C GLU A 182 -20.21 -0.35 9.32
N GLY A 183 -19.44 0.34 8.47
CA GLY A 183 -18.38 -0.21 7.65
C GLY A 183 -18.73 -0.33 6.16
N LEU A 184 -17.74 -0.06 5.32
CA LEU A 184 -17.70 -0.37 3.90
C LEU A 184 -16.73 -1.54 3.71
N ALA A 185 -17.24 -2.72 3.40
CA ALA A 185 -16.42 -3.90 3.12
C ALA A 185 -15.90 -3.85 1.67
N LEU A 186 -14.60 -4.02 1.48
CA LEU A 186 -13.95 -4.07 0.17
C LEU A 186 -13.56 -5.51 -0.16
N LEU A 187 -14.04 -6.00 -1.29
CA LEU A 187 -13.89 -7.38 -1.74
C LEU A 187 -13.15 -7.44 -3.06
N HIS A 188 -11.97 -8.07 -3.04
CA HIS A 188 -11.32 -8.49 -4.27
C HIS A 188 -11.98 -9.77 -4.77
N VAL A 189 -12.39 -9.78 -6.03
CA VAL A 189 -13.01 -10.93 -6.68
C VAL A 189 -12.13 -11.38 -7.84
N ASN A 190 -11.82 -12.67 -7.90
CA ASN A 190 -11.21 -13.33 -9.05
C ASN A 190 -12.23 -14.31 -9.63
N GLU A 191 -12.81 -13.99 -10.77
CA GLU A 191 -13.84 -14.75 -11.47
C GLU A 191 -13.24 -15.29 -12.78
N ALA A 192 -12.90 -16.58 -12.82
CA ALA A 192 -12.27 -17.22 -13.99
C ALA A 192 -11.04 -16.46 -14.55
N GLY A 193 -10.25 -15.83 -13.66
CA GLY A 193 -9.07 -15.03 -14.01
C GLY A 193 -9.33 -13.53 -14.20
N LYS A 194 -10.60 -13.09 -14.29
CA LYS A 194 -10.95 -11.67 -14.27
C LYS A 194 -10.89 -11.16 -12.84
N LYS A 195 -10.07 -10.13 -12.61
CA LYS A 195 -9.91 -9.50 -11.29
C LYS A 195 -10.68 -8.19 -11.23
N TYR A 196 -11.47 -8.00 -10.19
CA TYR A 196 -12.14 -6.74 -9.92
C TYR A 196 -12.31 -6.49 -8.42
N LEU A 197 -12.63 -5.25 -8.07
CA LEU A 197 -12.91 -4.80 -6.71
C LEU A 197 -14.37 -4.40 -6.62
N ILE A 198 -15.12 -5.04 -5.73
CA ILE A 198 -16.46 -4.57 -5.32
C ILE A 198 -16.42 -4.01 -3.90
N SER A 199 -17.32 -3.09 -3.61
CA SER A 199 -17.58 -2.56 -2.28
C SER A 199 -18.99 -2.93 -1.84
N VAL A 200 -19.15 -3.24 -0.55
CA VAL A 200 -20.42 -3.57 0.09
C VAL A 200 -20.61 -2.63 1.27
N ASP A 201 -21.59 -1.74 1.16
CA ASP A 201 -22.01 -0.88 2.27
C ASP A 201 -22.80 -1.73 3.28
N LEU A 202 -22.27 -1.90 4.49
CA LEU A 202 -22.86 -2.83 5.44
C LEU A 202 -24.21 -2.34 5.99
N ALA A 203 -24.40 -1.02 6.13
CA ALA A 203 -25.64 -0.44 6.65
C ALA A 203 -26.82 -0.62 5.68
N THR A 204 -26.60 -0.35 4.39
CA THR A 204 -27.65 -0.34 3.36
C THR A 204 -27.74 -1.63 2.55
N GLY A 205 -26.73 -2.50 2.60
CA GLY A 205 -26.60 -3.65 1.72
C GLY A 205 -26.25 -3.29 0.26
N THR A 206 -25.93 -2.03 -0.02
CA THR A 206 -25.61 -1.58 -1.39
C THR A 206 -24.27 -2.17 -1.83
N ILE A 207 -24.26 -2.88 -2.96
CA ILE A 207 -23.04 -3.41 -3.59
C ILE A 207 -22.69 -2.55 -4.81
N ARG A 208 -21.41 -2.21 -4.99
CA ARG A 208 -20.92 -1.45 -6.15
C ARG A 208 -19.65 -2.06 -6.73
N LEU A 209 -19.61 -2.22 -8.04
CA LEU A 209 -18.35 -2.42 -8.77
C LEU A 209 -17.52 -1.13 -8.63
N THR A 210 -16.36 -1.25 -7.99
CA THR A 210 -15.51 -0.10 -7.64
C THR A 210 -14.37 0.07 -8.63
N GLN A 211 -13.80 -1.05 -9.13
CA GLN A 211 -12.75 -1.04 -10.14
C GLN A 211 -12.69 -2.37 -10.90
N GLU A 212 -12.62 -2.33 -12.23
CA GLU A 212 -12.16 -3.46 -13.04
C GLU A 212 -10.63 -3.48 -13.09
N ASN A 213 -10.04 -4.67 -12.96
CA ASN A 213 -8.60 -4.92 -12.99
C ASN A 213 -7.76 -4.03 -12.02
N PRO A 214 -7.89 -4.22 -10.69
CA PRO A 214 -7.33 -3.32 -9.67
C PRO A 214 -5.79 -3.27 -9.58
N LEU A 215 -5.06 -4.00 -10.43
CA LEU A 215 -3.60 -4.08 -10.42
C LEU A 215 -2.92 -3.41 -11.64
N GLY A 216 -3.68 -3.11 -12.70
CA GLY A 216 -3.14 -2.69 -14.01
C GLY A 216 -2.73 -3.88 -14.88
#